data_AF-A0A089PD84-F1
#
_entry.id   AF-A0A089PD84-F1
#
_cell.length_a   1.000
_cell.length_b   1.000
_cell.length_c   1.000
_cell.angle_alpha   90.00
_cell.angle_beta   90.00
_cell.angle_gamma   90.00
#
_symmetry.space_group_name_H-M   'P 1'
#
loop_
_entity.id
_entity.type
_entity.pdbx_description
1 polymer ?
#
loop_
_entity_poly.entity_id
_entity_poly.type
_entity_poly.pdbx_seq_one_letter_code
_entity_poly.pdbx_strand_id
1 'polypeptide(L)'
;MNGLLITLIFTSFGISQGVMAQSRLLEGVKRNPDEAKSICESFRKLNKENISASSQKSIEKISIQKNINEVDAEILSMYVRGLYCPETF
;
A
#
# COMPACT_ATOMS: atom_id res chain seq x y z
N MET A 1 -46.76 31.99 -31.04
CA MET A 1 -45.31 32.22 -31.21
C MET A 1 -44.81 32.80 -29.90
N ASN A 2 -44.36 31.95 -28.97
CA ASN A 2 -43.59 32.26 -27.73
C ASN A 2 -43.57 31.03 -26.80
N GLY A 3 -43.07 29.90 -27.30
CA GLY A 3 -42.92 28.68 -26.50
C GLY A 3 -41.57 28.01 -26.71
N LEU A 4 -40.58 28.73 -27.24
CA LEU A 4 -39.32 28.19 -27.71
C LEU A 4 -38.14 28.83 -26.96
N LEU A 5 -38.11 28.71 -25.63
CA LEU A 5 -36.98 29.20 -24.82
C LEU A 5 -36.82 28.42 -23.50
N ILE A 6 -37.19 27.13 -23.49
CA ILE A 6 -36.89 26.24 -22.36
C ILE A 6 -36.38 24.92 -22.91
N THR A 7 -35.10 24.88 -23.30
CA THR A 7 -34.28 23.66 -23.35
C THR A 7 -32.93 24.04 -23.92
N LEU A 8 -31.99 24.44 -23.06
CA LEU A 8 -30.55 24.37 -23.31
C LEU A 8 -29.79 24.76 -22.03
N ILE A 9 -30.04 24.04 -20.94
CA ILE A 9 -29.10 23.96 -19.84
C ILE A 9 -28.66 22.50 -19.79
N PHE A 10 -27.79 22.12 -20.73
CA PHE A 10 -26.99 20.91 -20.59
C PHE A 10 -25.99 21.21 -19.48
N THR A 11 -26.35 20.79 -18.27
CA THR A 11 -25.46 20.76 -17.11
C THR A 11 -24.27 19.88 -17.44
N SER A 12 -23.14 20.50 -17.77
CA SER A 12 -21.84 19.86 -17.81
C SER A 12 -21.43 19.49 -16.38
N PHE A 13 -21.95 18.37 -15.88
CA PHE A 13 -21.40 17.70 -14.72
C PHE A 13 -20.04 17.13 -15.12
N GLY A 14 -18.99 17.95 -14.99
CA GLY A 14 -17.61 17.50 -15.12
C GLY A 14 -17.34 16.51 -13.99
N ILE A 15 -17.43 15.21 -14.30
CA ILE A 15 -16.97 14.16 -13.40
C ILE A 15 -15.45 14.33 -13.33
N SER A 16 -14.96 15.05 -12.31
CA SER A 16 -13.56 15.01 -11.94
C SER A 16 -13.28 13.61 -11.41
N GLN A 17 -13.02 12.66 -12.31
CA GLN A 17 -12.34 11.44 -11.93
C GLN A 17 -10.93 11.85 -11.55
N GLY A 18 -10.77 12.27 -10.29
CA GLY A 18 -9.48 12.35 -9.65
C GLY A 18 -8.89 10.96 -9.70
N VAL A 19 -8.15 10.66 -10.77
CA VAL A 19 -7.30 9.48 -10.86
C VAL A 19 -6.18 9.75 -9.86
N MET A 20 -6.48 9.50 -8.58
CA MET A 20 -5.48 9.41 -7.54
C MET A 20 -4.61 8.22 -7.95
N ALA A 21 -3.43 8.50 -8.51
CA ALA A 21 -2.39 7.50 -8.73
C ALA A 21 -1.86 7.05 -7.36
N GLN A 22 -2.71 6.40 -6.57
CA GLN A 22 -2.35 5.84 -5.30
C GLN A 22 -1.50 4.61 -5.61
N SER A 23 -0.24 4.62 -5.13
CA SER A 23 0.64 3.47 -5.27
C SER A 23 -0.07 2.23 -4.74
N ARG A 24 -0.18 1.21 -5.59
CA ARG A 24 -0.85 -0.06 -5.26
C ARG A 24 -0.05 -0.89 -4.25
N LEU A 25 1.20 -0.49 -3.97
CA LEU A 25 2.12 -1.18 -3.10
C LEU A 25 1.52 -1.53 -1.73
N LEU A 26 0.80 -0.58 -1.12
CA LEU A 26 0.29 -0.73 0.24
C LEU A 26 -1.17 -1.19 0.27
N GLU A 27 -1.84 -1.32 -0.87
CA GLU A 27 -3.27 -1.65 -0.90
C GLU A 27 -3.57 -3.05 -0.36
N GLY A 28 -2.65 -4.01 -0.54
CA GLY A 28 -2.75 -5.36 0.02
C GLY A 28 -2.84 -5.32 1.55
N VAL A 29 -1.83 -4.76 2.20
CA VAL A 29 -1.77 -4.68 3.68
C VAL A 29 -2.82 -3.75 4.30
N LYS A 30 -3.25 -2.70 3.59
CA LYS A 30 -4.35 -1.84 4.05
C LYS A 30 -5.69 -2.55 4.06
N ARG A 31 -5.97 -3.39 3.05
CA ARG A 31 -7.24 -4.09 2.90
C ARG A 31 -7.27 -5.43 3.64
N ASN A 32 -6.10 -6.05 3.83
CA ASN A 32 -5.94 -7.35 4.45
C ASN A 32 -4.89 -7.29 5.58
N PRO A 33 -5.31 -7.16 6.86
CA PRO A 33 -4.38 -7.14 7.98
C PRO A 33 -3.62 -8.46 8.16
N ASP A 34 -4.09 -9.59 7.62
CA ASP A 34 -3.38 -10.86 7.73
C ASP A 34 -2.11 -10.89 6.88
N GLU A 35 -2.06 -10.12 5.80
CA GLU A 35 -0.85 -9.94 5.00
C GLU A 35 0.23 -9.20 5.80
N ALA A 36 -0.16 -8.15 6.53
CA ALA A 36 0.75 -7.43 7.42
C ALA A 36 1.24 -8.34 8.56
N LYS A 37 0.36 -9.15 9.15
CA LYS A 37 0.75 -10.13 10.18
C LYS A 37 1.78 -11.15 9.67
N SER A 38 1.60 -11.67 8.45
CA SER A 38 2.56 -12.59 7.84
C SER A 38 3.96 -11.96 7.67
N ILE A 39 4.02 -10.68 7.26
CA ILE A 39 5.28 -9.93 7.18
C ILE A 39 5.87 -9.73 8.58
N CYS A 40 5.06 -9.39 9.58
CA CYS A 40 5.51 -9.28 10.98
C CYS A 40 6.07 -10.60 11.53
N GLU A 41 5.50 -11.74 11.18
CA GLU A 41 6.04 -13.06 11.55
C GLU A 41 7.42 -13.31 10.91
N SER A 42 7.61 -12.92 9.64
CA SER A 42 8.92 -12.94 8.99
C SER A 42 9.95 -12.11 9.77
N PHE A 43 9.61 -10.88 10.19
CA PHE A 43 10.49 -10.04 11.00
C PHE A 43 10.79 -10.65 12.36
N ARG A 44 9.79 -11.15 13.09
CA ARG A 44 10.01 -11.81 14.40
C ARG A 44 10.92 -13.02 14.29
N LYS A 45 10.82 -13.81 13.21
CA LYS A 45 11.73 -14.94 12.97
C LYS A 45 13.16 -14.47 12.75
N LEU A 46 13.37 -13.41 11.97
CA LEU A 46 14.68 -12.83 11.70
C LEU A 46 15.29 -12.18 12.94
N ASN A 47 14.49 -11.49 13.75
CA ASN A 47 14.95 -10.88 15.00
C ASN A 47 15.44 -11.91 16.02
N LYS A 48 14.86 -13.12 16.06
CA LYS A 48 15.41 -14.25 16.86
C LYS A 48 16.83 -14.66 16.44
N GLU A 49 17.21 -14.34 15.21
CA GLU A 49 18.55 -14.55 14.65
C GLU A 49 19.41 -13.26 14.73
N ASN A 50 18.99 -12.23 15.46
CA ASN A 50 19.60 -10.89 15.52
C ASN A 50 19.69 -10.17 14.15
N ILE A 51 18.81 -10.51 13.22
CA ILE A 51 18.74 -9.85 11.91
C ILE A 51 17.65 -8.77 11.97
N SER A 52 18.05 -7.52 11.67
CA SER A 52 17.14 -6.37 11.64
C SER A 52 16.15 -6.45 10.47
N ALA A 53 14.90 -6.05 10.70
CA ALA A 53 13.83 -5.94 9.71
C ALA A 53 14.13 -4.92 8.61
N SER A 54 15.04 -3.97 8.85
CA SER A 54 15.56 -3.04 7.83
C SER A 54 16.89 -3.49 7.21
N SER A 55 17.41 -4.67 7.56
CA SER A 55 18.61 -5.19 6.89
C SER A 55 18.31 -5.61 5.45
N GLN A 56 19.32 -5.56 4.59
CA GLN A 56 19.23 -6.01 3.19
C GLN A 56 18.66 -7.43 3.08
N LYS A 57 19.11 -8.35 3.95
CA LYS A 57 18.61 -9.74 4.01
C LYS A 57 17.11 -9.82 4.30
N SER A 58 16.59 -8.94 5.16
CA SER A 58 15.16 -8.86 5.44
C SER A 58 14.39 -8.31 4.25
N ILE A 59 14.90 -7.26 3.62
CA ILE A 59 14.27 -6.64 2.44
C ILE A 59 14.21 -7.61 1.27
N GLU A 60 15.30 -8.34 0.98
CA GLU A 60 15.34 -9.40 -0.03
C GLU A 60 14.30 -10.50 0.26
N LYS A 61 14.17 -10.92 1.52
CA LYS A 61 13.16 -11.91 1.93
C LYS A 61 11.73 -11.42 1.66
N ILE A 62 11.42 -10.17 1.99
CA ILE A 62 10.09 -9.58 1.77
C ILE A 62 9.84 -9.38 0.27
N SER A 63 10.83 -8.92 -0.48
CA SER A 63 10.81 -8.80 -1.94
C SER A 63 10.40 -10.11 -2.60
N ILE A 64 11.04 -11.23 -2.23
CA ILE A 64 10.70 -12.57 -2.72
C ILE A 64 9.31 -13.00 -2.25
N GLN A 65 8.98 -12.82 -0.96
CA GLN A 65 7.68 -13.21 -0.38
C GLN A 65 6.51 -12.49 -1.07
N LYS A 66 6.71 -11.24 -1.50
CA LYS A 66 5.68 -10.37 -2.07
C LYS A 66 5.75 -10.24 -3.59
N ASN A 67 6.78 -10.79 -4.22
CA ASN A 67 7.04 -10.68 -5.65
C ASN A 67 7.04 -9.22 -6.13
N ILE A 68 7.84 -8.40 -5.45
CA ILE A 68 8.04 -6.97 -5.73
C ILE A 68 9.55 -6.67 -5.77
N ASN A 69 9.95 -5.50 -6.25
CA ASN A 69 11.36 -5.10 -6.18
C ASN A 69 11.75 -4.73 -4.73
N GLU A 70 13.06 -4.65 -4.47
CA GLU A 70 13.58 -4.38 -3.13
C GLU A 70 13.21 -2.99 -2.59
N VAL A 71 13.13 -1.96 -3.44
CA VAL A 71 12.71 -0.61 -3.03
C VAL A 71 11.28 -0.63 -2.50
N ASP A 72 10.38 -1.29 -3.24
CA ASP A 72 8.99 -1.48 -2.84
C ASP A 72 8.90 -2.35 -1.57
N ALA A 73 9.74 -3.38 -1.45
CA ALA A 73 9.81 -4.21 -0.25
C ALA A 73 10.28 -3.42 0.97
N GLU A 74 11.23 -2.50 0.81
CA GLU A 74 11.70 -1.61 1.88
C GLU A 74 10.58 -0.67 2.35
N ILE A 75 9.89 -0.01 1.42
CA ILE A 75 8.74 0.87 1.73
C ILE A 75 7.63 0.09 2.43
N LEU A 76 7.28 -1.09 1.92
CA LEU A 76 6.28 -1.97 2.54
C LEU A 76 6.72 -2.40 3.95
N SER A 77 7.99 -2.74 4.12
CA SER A 77 8.57 -3.15 5.40
C SER A 77 8.50 -2.04 6.44
N MET A 78 8.83 -0.79 6.06
CA MET A 78 8.71 0.37 6.94
C MET A 78 7.24 0.61 7.36
N TYR A 79 6.31 0.54 6.40
CA TYR A 79 4.89 0.72 6.67
C TYR A 79 4.33 -0.35 7.61
N VAL A 80 4.61 -1.63 7.32
CA VAL A 80 4.12 -2.75 8.13
C VAL A 80 4.72 -2.72 9.53
N ARG A 81 6.03 -2.48 9.66
CA ARG A 81 6.69 -2.40 10.96
C ARG A 81 6.13 -1.26 11.80
N GLY A 82 5.99 -0.08 11.21
CA GLY A 82 5.50 1.10 11.93
C GLY A 82 4.05 0.97 12.44
N LEU A 83 3.20 0.24 11.71
CA LEU A 83 1.77 0.18 12.03
C LEU A 83 1.30 -1.13 12.68
N TYR A 84 1.97 -2.26 12.40
CA TYR A 84 1.47 -3.59 12.78
C TYR A 84 2.41 -4.37 13.71
N CYS A 85 3.71 -4.06 13.71
CA CYS A 85 4.67 -4.73 14.60
C CYS A 85 5.86 -3.82 14.98
N PRO A 86 5.60 -2.71 15.71
CA PRO A 86 6.63 -1.75 16.09
C PRO A 86 7.64 -2.32 17.09
N GLU A 87 7.40 -3.49 17.65
CA GLU A 87 8.31 -4.21 18.54
C GLU A 87 9.48 -4.89 17.81
N THR A 88 9.38 -5.06 16.48
CA THR A 88 10.46 -5.67 15.68
C THR A 88 11.54 -4.63 15.36
N PHE A 89 12.80 -5.07 15.33
CA PHE A 89 13.98 -4.23 15.06
C PHE A 89 14.65 -4.60 13.74
#